data_AF-A0A3M1JM11-F1
#
_entry.id   AF-A0A3M1JM11-F1
#
_cell.length_a   1.000
_cell.length_b   1.000
_cell.length_c   1.000
_cell.angle_alpha   90.00
_cell.angle_beta   90.00
_cell.angle_gamma   90.00
#
_symmetry.space_group_name_H-M   'P 1'
#
loop_
_entity.id
_entity.type
_entity.pdbx_description
1 polymer ?
#
loop_
_entity_poly.entity_id
_entity_poly.type
_entity_poly.pdbx_seq_one_letter_code
_entity_poly.pdbx_strand_id
1 'polypeptide(L)'
;MPSYAILCPGAFNYILNKTGNMLIRYFPDQVVAVIDPDQAGKTAQDVLGYGGDIPVVPSVREALPMRPDTLLIGNAPQGGKFTDRIRTEIIAAIQGGCTIVSGMHTFMQDDPELSSLAQQYQVRLVDLRRPPRPPHFPRGSWKTRSSPVLLVVGTDCDTGKMTTAWEITIRLRNRGRKVAFVGTGQTGILLGGQGVPVDAVVADFMAGEVEYVLDQQPPDTDLIVVEGQGALNNMFYSGVTLGLLHGAMPDWLVMTHEPVRKLDVTDYPMIEVPFALQLHLDLMRPFKQARFLGANLLTFSQTEEDARRAIQAARDAWHLPVTDLIRFGDGDLIEAIDKEITEWKSNTHATD
;
A
#
# COMPACT_ATOMS: atom_id res chain seq x y z
N MET A 1 16.52 11.27 -10.57
CA MET A 1 15.29 10.66 -10.03
C MET A 1 14.91 9.52 -10.96
N PRO A 2 14.36 8.40 -10.45
CA PRO A 2 13.94 7.29 -11.29
C PRO A 2 12.97 7.76 -12.40
N SER A 3 12.99 7.07 -13.54
CA SER A 3 12.17 7.36 -14.72
C SER A 3 11.45 6.07 -15.13
N TYR A 4 10.18 5.95 -14.76
CA TYR A 4 9.36 4.76 -14.90
C TYR A 4 8.58 4.76 -16.22
N ALA A 5 8.65 3.64 -16.93
CA ALA A 5 7.59 3.20 -17.83
C ALA A 5 6.74 2.13 -17.13
N ILE A 6 5.41 2.26 -17.18
CA ILE A 6 4.48 1.38 -16.45
C ILE A 6 3.84 0.40 -17.43
N LEU A 7 4.15 -0.88 -17.32
CA LEU A 7 3.57 -1.96 -18.13
C LEU A 7 2.27 -2.48 -17.53
N CYS A 8 1.14 -2.28 -18.19
CA CYS A 8 -0.16 -2.79 -17.76
C CYS A 8 -1.13 -3.14 -18.91
N PRO A 9 -0.77 -4.00 -19.88
CA PRO A 9 -1.63 -4.32 -21.03
C PRO A 9 -3.02 -4.82 -20.61
N GLY A 10 -4.07 -4.18 -21.12
CA GLY A 10 -5.48 -4.50 -20.83
C GLY A 10 -5.91 -4.21 -19.39
N ALA A 11 -5.07 -3.52 -18.62
CA ALA A 11 -5.28 -3.29 -17.19
C ALA A 11 -5.16 -1.81 -16.80
N PHE A 12 -4.92 -0.90 -17.75
CA PHE A 12 -4.87 0.53 -17.45
C PHE A 12 -6.27 1.09 -17.20
N ASN A 13 -6.69 1.00 -15.94
CA ASN A 13 -7.90 1.57 -15.39
C ASN A 13 -7.70 1.84 -13.89
N TYR A 14 -8.69 2.43 -13.23
CA TYR A 14 -8.59 2.81 -11.82
C TYR A 14 -8.49 1.62 -10.83
N ILE A 15 -8.83 0.39 -11.24
CA ILE A 15 -8.91 -0.81 -10.39
C ILE A 15 -7.68 -1.71 -10.53
N LEU A 16 -7.31 -2.08 -11.76
CA LEU A 16 -6.40 -3.21 -11.99
C LEU A 16 -4.92 -2.82 -11.93
N ASN A 17 -4.57 -1.63 -12.42
CA ASN A 17 -3.20 -1.09 -12.41
C ASN A 17 -2.83 -0.45 -11.06
N LYS A 18 -3.12 -1.11 -9.93
CA LYS A 18 -3.01 -0.49 -8.59
C LYS A 18 -1.64 0.12 -8.32
N THR A 19 -0.57 -0.63 -8.61
CA THR A 19 0.81 -0.19 -8.37
C THR A 19 1.18 0.98 -9.26
N GLY A 20 0.88 0.87 -10.56
CA GLY A 20 1.17 1.93 -11.53
C GLY A 20 0.38 3.21 -11.24
N ASN A 21 -0.91 3.09 -10.91
CA ASN A 21 -1.78 4.22 -10.60
C ASN A 21 -1.27 5.04 -9.40
N MET A 22 -0.61 4.41 -8.43
CA MET A 22 -0.03 5.15 -7.31
C MET A 22 1.19 5.97 -7.70
N LEU A 23 2.06 5.46 -8.58
CA LEU A 23 3.15 6.28 -9.11
C LEU A 23 2.60 7.45 -9.92
N ILE A 24 1.61 7.21 -10.78
CA ILE A 24 0.96 8.26 -11.57
C ILE A 24 0.36 9.34 -10.66
N ARG A 25 -0.24 8.94 -9.52
CA ARG A 25 -0.87 9.87 -8.57
C ARG A 25 0.14 10.67 -7.76
N TYR A 26 1.14 10.01 -7.17
CA TYR A 26 2.00 10.62 -6.15
C TYR A 26 3.37 11.04 -6.67
N PHE A 27 3.80 10.48 -7.79
CA PHE A 27 5.09 10.76 -8.42
C PHE A 27 4.95 10.89 -9.95
N PRO A 28 4.01 11.72 -10.47
CA PRO A 28 3.78 11.84 -11.90
C PRO A 28 5.05 12.23 -12.67
N ASP A 29 5.90 13.09 -12.08
CA ASP A 29 7.17 13.52 -12.69
C ASP A 29 8.20 12.40 -12.85
N GLN A 30 7.99 11.26 -12.19
CA GLN A 30 8.83 10.06 -12.33
C GLN A 30 8.26 9.09 -13.36
N VAL A 31 7.11 9.35 -13.98
CA VAL A 31 6.48 8.44 -14.94
C VAL A 31 6.55 9.04 -16.34
N VAL A 32 7.30 8.41 -17.24
CA VAL A 32 7.46 8.90 -18.62
C VAL A 32 6.42 8.34 -19.58
N ALA A 33 5.87 7.15 -19.29
CA ALA A 33 4.86 6.53 -20.13
C ALA A 33 4.08 5.44 -19.39
N VAL A 34 2.85 5.21 -19.83
CA VAL A 34 2.09 3.99 -19.54
C VAL A 34 2.07 3.13 -20.80
N ILE A 35 2.29 1.84 -20.66
CA ILE A 35 2.30 0.87 -21.75
C ILE A 35 1.04 0.01 -21.64
N ASP A 36 0.01 0.43 -22.38
CA ASP A 36 -1.23 -0.32 -22.56
C ASP A 36 -1.75 -0.13 -24.01
N PRO A 37 -1.60 -1.16 -24.86
CA PRO A 37 -2.04 -1.10 -26.26
C PRO A 37 -3.54 -0.86 -26.45
N ASP A 38 -4.39 -1.25 -25.49
CA ASP A 38 -5.84 -1.04 -25.58
C ASP A 38 -6.23 0.43 -25.35
N GLN A 39 -5.32 1.21 -24.75
CA GLN A 39 -5.49 2.63 -24.42
C GLN A 39 -4.47 3.53 -25.15
N ALA A 40 -3.69 2.98 -26.08
CA ALA A 40 -2.62 3.70 -26.78
C ALA A 40 -3.14 4.96 -27.51
N GLY A 41 -2.35 6.03 -27.45
CA GLY A 41 -2.71 7.35 -28.01
C GLY A 41 -3.51 8.24 -27.07
N LYS A 42 -3.91 7.75 -25.90
CA LYS A 42 -4.50 8.55 -24.81
C LYS A 42 -3.42 9.03 -23.84
N THR A 43 -3.83 9.85 -22.87
CA THR A 43 -3.02 10.23 -21.70
C THR A 43 -3.52 9.53 -20.43
N ALA A 44 -2.71 9.58 -19.36
CA ALA A 44 -3.16 9.15 -18.04
C ALA A 44 -4.37 9.97 -17.56
N GLN A 45 -4.41 11.27 -17.87
CA GLN A 45 -5.56 12.12 -17.56
C GLN A 45 -6.85 11.62 -18.22
N ASP A 46 -6.80 11.21 -19.48
CA ASP A 46 -7.98 10.72 -20.22
C ASP A 46 -8.56 9.43 -19.62
N VAL A 47 -7.69 8.57 -19.08
CA VAL A 47 -8.09 7.23 -18.58
C VAL A 47 -8.42 7.23 -17.09
N LEU A 48 -7.63 7.94 -16.28
CA LEU A 48 -7.74 7.93 -14.82
C LEU A 48 -8.39 9.18 -14.23
N GLY A 49 -8.44 10.29 -14.98
CA GLY A 49 -8.83 11.60 -14.48
C GLY A 49 -7.74 12.32 -13.67
N TYR A 50 -6.52 11.77 -13.64
CA TYR A 50 -5.32 12.36 -13.04
C TYR A 50 -4.07 11.83 -13.74
N GLY A 51 -2.91 12.46 -13.49
CA GLY A 51 -1.64 12.09 -14.12
C GLY A 51 -1.28 12.95 -15.33
N GLY A 52 -2.10 13.93 -15.70
CA GLY A 52 -1.77 14.91 -16.74
C GLY A 52 -1.41 14.27 -18.09
N ASP A 53 -0.41 14.84 -18.75
CA ASP A 53 -0.03 14.49 -20.12
C ASP A 53 0.84 13.22 -20.24
N ILE A 54 0.95 12.40 -19.19
CA ILE A 54 1.69 11.12 -19.27
C ILE A 54 1.10 10.29 -20.42
N PRO A 55 1.88 10.01 -21.48
CA PRO A 55 1.36 9.35 -22.67
C PRO A 55 1.13 7.85 -22.44
N VAL A 56 0.10 7.31 -23.09
CA VAL A 56 -0.13 5.87 -23.19
C VAL A 56 0.35 5.36 -24.55
N VAL A 57 1.29 4.42 -24.53
CA VAL A 57 1.94 3.84 -25.71
C VAL A 57 1.66 2.33 -25.80
N PRO A 58 1.73 1.70 -26.98
CA PRO A 58 1.33 0.31 -27.15
C PRO A 58 2.39 -0.73 -26.77
N SER A 59 3.67 -0.33 -26.61
CA SER A 59 4.77 -1.25 -26.28
C SER A 59 5.94 -0.56 -25.58
N VAL A 60 6.80 -1.35 -24.93
CA VAL A 60 8.07 -0.87 -24.36
C VAL A 60 8.93 -0.21 -25.42
N ARG A 61 8.99 -0.76 -26.64
CA ARG A 61 9.80 -0.20 -27.72
C ARG A 61 9.42 1.24 -28.06
N GLU A 62 8.14 1.59 -27.95
CA GLU A 62 7.66 2.96 -28.14
C GLU A 62 7.86 3.85 -26.91
N ALA A 63 7.99 3.27 -25.72
CA ALA A 63 8.38 4.00 -24.51
C ALA A 63 9.88 4.30 -24.46
N LEU A 64 10.76 3.46 -25.04
CA LEU A 64 12.22 3.61 -24.96
C LEU A 64 12.76 4.98 -25.44
N PRO A 65 12.25 5.60 -26.53
CA PRO A 65 12.64 6.96 -26.92
C PRO A 65 12.41 8.02 -25.84
N MET A 66 11.49 7.78 -24.90
CA MET A 66 11.20 8.64 -23.74
C MET A 66 12.19 8.43 -22.59
N ARG A 67 13.17 7.53 -22.77
CA ARG A 67 14.28 7.24 -21.84
C ARG A 67 13.83 6.85 -20.43
N PRO A 68 12.95 5.84 -20.27
CA PRO A 68 12.78 5.21 -18.98
C PRO A 68 14.09 4.56 -18.53
N ASP A 69 14.39 4.63 -17.24
CA ASP A 69 15.45 3.85 -16.60
C ASP A 69 14.91 2.58 -15.93
N THR A 70 13.58 2.52 -15.74
CA THR A 70 12.91 1.46 -15.02
C THR A 70 11.60 1.08 -15.71
N LEU A 71 11.39 -0.22 -15.93
CA LEU A 71 10.08 -0.78 -16.29
C LEU A 71 9.40 -1.30 -15.03
N LEU A 72 8.25 -0.72 -14.67
CA LEU A 72 7.39 -1.23 -13.61
C LEU A 72 6.29 -2.11 -14.20
N ILE A 73 6.12 -3.32 -13.70
CA ILE A 73 4.94 -4.15 -13.98
C ILE A 73 3.79 -3.63 -13.10
N GLY A 74 2.90 -2.84 -13.71
CA GLY A 74 1.87 -2.07 -13.00
C GLY A 74 0.63 -2.89 -12.59
N ASN A 75 0.36 -3.98 -13.31
CA ASN A 75 -0.70 -4.95 -12.98
C ASN A 75 -0.09 -6.30 -12.59
N ALA A 76 -0.42 -6.78 -11.39
CA ALA A 76 0.01 -8.08 -10.87
C ALA A 76 -1.20 -8.86 -10.33
N PRO A 77 -1.92 -9.61 -11.17
CA PRO A 77 -3.08 -10.38 -10.74
C PRO A 77 -2.69 -11.50 -9.76
N GLN A 78 -3.64 -11.94 -8.94
CA GLN A 78 -3.42 -13.01 -7.98
C GLN A 78 -2.99 -14.31 -8.67
N GLY A 79 -1.94 -14.94 -8.16
CA GLY A 79 -1.36 -16.16 -8.74
C GLY A 79 -0.81 -15.98 -10.17
N GLY A 80 -0.71 -14.74 -10.67
CA GLY A 80 -0.32 -14.45 -12.03
C GLY A 80 1.07 -14.97 -12.38
N LYS A 81 1.18 -15.59 -13.56
CA LYS A 81 2.45 -15.88 -14.24
C LYS A 81 2.70 -14.80 -15.29
N PHE A 82 3.95 -14.61 -15.68
CA PHE A 82 4.26 -13.79 -16.85
C PHE A 82 3.67 -14.45 -18.09
N THR A 83 2.75 -13.76 -18.76
CA THR A 83 2.28 -14.17 -20.09
C THR A 83 3.39 -13.95 -21.12
N ASP A 84 3.34 -14.64 -22.26
CA ASP A 84 4.32 -14.47 -23.33
C ASP A 84 4.44 -13.01 -23.79
N ARG A 85 3.31 -12.30 -23.78
CA ARG A 85 3.26 -10.85 -24.06
C ARG A 85 4.08 -10.07 -23.04
N ILE A 86 3.79 -10.23 -21.75
CA ILE A 86 4.51 -9.51 -20.68
C ILE A 86 5.99 -9.87 -20.72
N ARG A 87 6.34 -11.15 -20.94
CA ARG A 87 7.72 -11.60 -21.08
C ARG A 87 8.44 -10.90 -22.23
N THR A 88 7.78 -10.76 -23.38
CA THR A 88 8.33 -10.06 -24.55
C THR A 88 8.65 -8.59 -24.22
N GLU A 89 7.75 -7.90 -23.53
CA GLU A 89 7.96 -6.52 -23.10
C GLU A 89 9.08 -6.39 -22.05
N ILE A 90 9.18 -7.32 -21.10
CA ILE A 90 10.29 -7.39 -20.13
C ILE A 90 11.63 -7.53 -20.85
N ILE A 91 11.73 -8.47 -21.81
CA ILE A 91 12.96 -8.68 -22.59
C ILE A 91 13.33 -7.41 -23.36
N ALA A 92 12.36 -6.74 -23.99
CA ALA A 92 12.60 -5.47 -24.69
C ALA A 92 13.12 -4.37 -23.75
N ALA A 93 12.60 -4.29 -22.52
CA ALA A 93 13.06 -3.32 -21.53
C ALA A 93 14.48 -3.64 -21.03
N ILE A 94 14.80 -4.91 -20.78
CA ILE A 94 16.16 -5.34 -20.42
C ILE A 94 17.15 -4.96 -21.53
N GLN A 95 16.81 -5.25 -22.79
CA GLN A 95 17.63 -4.88 -23.95
C GLN A 95 17.78 -3.36 -24.12
N GLY A 96 16.77 -2.60 -23.69
CA GLY A 96 16.78 -1.15 -23.61
C GLY A 96 17.52 -0.58 -22.40
N GLY A 97 18.13 -1.42 -21.54
CA GLY A 97 18.90 -0.98 -20.38
C GLY A 97 18.06 -0.61 -19.16
N CYS A 98 16.77 -0.97 -19.11
CA CYS A 98 15.89 -0.67 -17.99
C CYS A 98 16.07 -1.67 -16.84
N THR A 99 16.06 -1.17 -15.60
CA THR A 99 15.77 -2.00 -14.41
C THR A 99 14.34 -2.51 -14.50
N ILE A 100 14.08 -3.77 -14.15
CA ILE A 100 12.72 -4.33 -14.15
C ILE A 100 12.23 -4.46 -12.71
N VAL A 101 11.07 -3.90 -12.42
CA VAL A 101 10.43 -3.97 -11.10
C VAL A 101 9.11 -4.72 -11.24
N SER A 102 8.96 -5.78 -10.46
CA SER A 102 7.77 -6.64 -10.44
C SER A 102 7.33 -6.90 -9.02
N GLY A 103 6.03 -6.84 -8.77
CA GLY A 103 5.45 -7.39 -7.55
C GLY A 103 4.60 -8.63 -7.81
N MET A 104 4.87 -9.38 -8.89
CA MET A 104 4.26 -10.68 -9.14
C MET A 104 4.70 -11.71 -8.08
N HIS A 105 3.88 -12.76 -7.87
CA HIS A 105 4.27 -13.93 -7.05
C HIS A 105 5.24 -14.87 -7.79
N THR A 106 5.31 -14.77 -9.13
CA THR A 106 6.35 -15.41 -9.91
C THR A 106 7.57 -14.49 -9.94
N PHE A 107 8.68 -14.94 -9.37
CA PHE A 107 9.87 -14.11 -9.23
C PHE A 107 10.77 -14.15 -10.46
N MET A 108 11.18 -12.97 -10.94
CA MET A 108 11.99 -12.83 -12.14
C MET A 108 13.41 -13.37 -11.94
N GLN A 109 14.00 -13.20 -10.74
CA GLN A 109 15.37 -13.67 -10.51
C GLN A 109 15.48 -15.20 -10.49
N ASP A 110 14.36 -15.92 -10.31
CA ASP A 110 14.34 -17.39 -10.33
C ASP A 110 14.20 -17.93 -11.78
N ASP A 111 13.97 -17.06 -12.76
CA ASP A 111 13.89 -17.39 -14.19
C ASP A 111 15.29 -17.36 -14.84
N PRO A 112 15.83 -18.49 -15.30
CA PRO A 112 17.21 -18.54 -15.82
C PRO A 112 17.45 -17.64 -17.04
N GLU A 113 16.46 -17.48 -17.91
CA GLU A 113 16.59 -16.66 -19.11
C GLU A 113 16.57 -15.17 -18.75
N LEU A 114 15.61 -14.73 -17.94
CA LEU A 114 15.52 -13.33 -17.52
C LEU A 114 16.75 -12.92 -16.70
N SER A 115 17.21 -13.78 -15.78
CA SER A 115 18.40 -13.52 -14.98
C SER A 115 19.68 -13.45 -15.82
N SER A 116 19.85 -14.36 -16.79
CA SER A 116 21.00 -14.33 -17.70
C SER A 116 21.01 -13.08 -18.57
N LEU A 117 19.84 -12.69 -19.08
CA LEU A 117 19.69 -11.49 -19.89
C LEU A 117 19.96 -10.22 -19.06
N ALA A 118 19.44 -10.16 -17.84
CA ALA A 118 19.67 -9.03 -16.95
C ALA A 118 21.16 -8.85 -16.63
N GLN A 119 21.89 -9.96 -16.41
CA GLN A 119 23.34 -9.94 -16.23
C GLN A 119 24.08 -9.46 -17.48
N GLN A 120 23.70 -9.96 -18.66
CA GLN A 120 24.31 -9.56 -19.94
C GLN A 120 24.17 -8.05 -20.21
N TYR A 121 23.00 -7.49 -19.93
CA TYR A 121 22.69 -6.07 -20.15
C TYR A 121 22.99 -5.19 -18.93
N GLN A 122 23.54 -5.77 -17.85
CA GLN A 122 23.89 -5.07 -16.61
C GLN A 122 22.73 -4.31 -15.96
N VAL A 123 21.51 -4.86 -16.05
CA VAL A 123 20.31 -4.30 -15.42
C VAL A 123 19.91 -5.09 -14.18
N ARG A 124 19.06 -4.50 -13.34
CA ARG A 124 18.56 -5.15 -12.12
C ARG A 124 17.17 -5.73 -12.34
N LEU A 125 16.90 -6.88 -11.71
CA LEU A 125 15.56 -7.45 -11.56
C LEU A 125 15.14 -7.31 -10.10
N VAL A 126 14.08 -6.54 -9.83
CA VAL A 126 13.59 -6.25 -8.49
C VAL A 126 12.25 -6.96 -8.28
N ASP A 127 12.26 -7.99 -7.45
CA ASP A 127 11.06 -8.74 -7.04
C ASP A 127 10.53 -8.16 -5.71
N LEU A 128 9.58 -7.24 -5.77
CA LEU A 128 9.01 -6.56 -4.59
C LEU A 128 8.32 -7.51 -3.60
N ARG A 129 7.88 -8.67 -4.09
CA ARG A 129 7.23 -9.72 -3.29
C ARG A 129 8.19 -10.78 -2.74
N ARG A 130 9.49 -10.68 -3.01
CA ARG A 130 10.46 -11.66 -2.52
C ARG A 130 10.65 -11.47 -1.00
N PRO A 131 10.28 -12.44 -0.16
CA PRO A 131 10.44 -12.32 1.28
C PRO A 131 11.93 -12.36 1.69
N PRO A 132 12.30 -11.79 2.84
CA PRO A 132 13.66 -11.84 3.36
C PRO A 132 14.20 -13.27 3.53
N ARG A 133 15.52 -13.42 3.35
CA ARG A 133 16.25 -14.67 3.56
C ARG A 133 17.62 -14.39 4.21
N PRO A 134 17.97 -15.01 5.35
CA PRO A 134 17.12 -15.89 6.17
C PRO A 134 15.90 -15.15 6.75
N PRO A 135 14.81 -15.86 7.09
CA PRO A 135 13.65 -15.23 7.69
C PRO A 135 13.89 -14.87 9.17
N HIS A 136 13.09 -13.94 9.70
CA HIS A 136 13.15 -13.47 11.08
C HIS A 136 11.99 -14.04 11.91
N PHE A 137 12.31 -14.58 13.08
CA PHE A 137 11.31 -14.99 14.08
C PHE A 137 10.88 -13.81 14.97
N PRO A 138 9.63 -13.80 15.45
CA PRO A 138 9.16 -12.78 16.39
C PRO A 138 9.88 -12.88 17.74
N ARG A 139 10.21 -11.73 18.33
CA ARG A 139 10.97 -11.55 19.58
C ARG A 139 10.20 -10.77 20.64
N GLY A 140 9.17 -10.01 20.25
CA GLY A 140 8.39 -9.17 21.16
C GLY A 140 9.04 -7.82 21.48
N SER A 141 9.80 -7.25 20.53
CA SER A 141 10.53 -5.97 20.67
C SER A 141 9.61 -4.76 20.78
N TRP A 142 8.32 -4.90 20.46
CA TRP A 142 7.31 -3.86 20.65
C TRP A 142 7.23 -3.33 22.08
N LYS A 143 7.64 -4.12 23.08
CA LYS A 143 7.65 -3.74 24.50
C LYS A 143 8.64 -2.63 24.84
N THR A 144 9.66 -2.45 24.01
CA THR A 144 10.74 -1.47 24.22
C THR A 144 10.82 -0.45 23.08
N ARG A 145 9.83 -0.40 22.20
CA ARG A 145 9.85 0.47 21.02
C ARG A 145 9.61 1.92 21.44
N SER A 146 10.45 2.83 20.94
CA SER A 146 10.43 4.26 21.26
C SER A 146 9.47 5.09 20.40
N SER A 147 8.82 4.47 19.42
CA SER A 147 7.89 5.13 18.50
C SER A 147 6.55 4.41 18.49
N PRO A 148 5.42 5.13 18.53
CA PRO A 148 4.12 4.53 18.41
C PRO A 148 3.91 3.99 16.99
N VAL A 149 3.08 2.95 16.89
CA VAL A 149 2.71 2.31 15.62
C VAL A 149 1.23 2.54 15.33
N LEU A 150 0.93 3.13 14.17
CA LEU A 150 -0.41 3.25 13.62
C LEU A 150 -0.58 2.27 12.47
N LEU A 151 -1.50 1.31 12.64
CA LEU A 151 -1.86 0.36 11.59
C LEU A 151 -3.16 0.78 10.92
N VAL A 152 -3.15 0.93 9.61
CA VAL A 152 -4.38 1.12 8.83
C VAL A 152 -5.01 -0.25 8.58
N VAL A 153 -6.27 -0.44 8.97
CA VAL A 153 -7.04 -1.68 8.77
C VAL A 153 -8.27 -1.38 7.93
N GLY A 154 -9.00 -2.41 7.49
CA GLY A 154 -10.18 -2.20 6.66
C GLY A 154 -11.22 -3.29 6.83
N THR A 155 -12.47 -2.96 6.47
CA THR A 155 -13.59 -3.92 6.50
C THR A 155 -13.55 -4.94 5.37
N ASP A 156 -12.69 -4.72 4.37
CA ASP A 156 -12.44 -5.62 3.26
C ASP A 156 -11.11 -5.27 2.55
N CYS A 157 -10.67 -6.11 1.63
CA CYS A 157 -9.66 -5.82 0.61
C CYS A 157 -10.07 -4.60 -0.23
N ASP A 158 -9.12 -3.89 -0.84
CA ASP A 158 -9.41 -2.82 -1.79
C ASP A 158 -10.32 -1.68 -1.27
N THR A 159 -10.28 -1.43 0.04
CA THR A 159 -10.99 -0.33 0.72
C THR A 159 -10.12 0.93 0.90
N GLY A 160 -8.94 0.96 0.28
CA GLY A 160 -8.04 2.12 0.32
C GLY A 160 -7.03 2.15 1.48
N LYS A 161 -6.71 1.01 2.11
CA LYS A 161 -5.74 0.91 3.22
C LYS A 161 -4.38 1.54 2.91
N MET A 162 -3.76 1.14 1.81
CA MET A 162 -2.46 1.67 1.37
C MET A 162 -2.52 3.16 1.06
N THR A 163 -3.54 3.58 0.31
CA THR A 163 -3.78 5.00 0.01
C THR A 163 -3.92 5.80 1.31
N THR A 164 -4.72 5.33 2.26
CA THR A 164 -4.93 5.98 3.56
C THR A 164 -3.65 6.08 4.37
N ALA A 165 -2.87 4.99 4.46
CA ALA A 165 -1.60 4.96 5.18
C ALA A 165 -0.58 5.94 4.57
N TRP A 166 -0.50 5.99 3.24
CA TRP A 166 0.35 6.91 2.50
C TRP A 166 -0.07 8.37 2.69
N GLU A 167 -1.37 8.62 2.64
CA GLU A 167 -1.96 9.96 2.77
C GLU A 167 -1.82 10.53 4.20
N ILE A 168 -1.93 9.69 5.23
CA ILE A 168 -1.58 10.04 6.61
C ILE A 168 -0.10 10.41 6.69
N THR A 169 0.77 9.59 6.10
CA THR A 169 2.24 9.79 6.14
C THR A 169 2.63 11.13 5.51
N ILE A 170 2.18 11.41 4.28
CA ILE A 170 2.54 12.65 3.58
C ILE A 170 2.04 13.87 4.34
N ARG A 171 0.79 13.87 4.81
CA ARG A 171 0.21 15.03 5.50
C ARG A 171 0.88 15.32 6.83
N LEU A 172 1.25 14.31 7.60
CA LEU A 172 1.98 14.50 8.85
C LEU A 172 3.43 14.97 8.59
N ARG A 173 4.09 14.45 7.55
CA ARG A 173 5.41 14.95 7.10
C ARG A 173 5.34 16.42 6.68
N ASN A 174 4.30 16.82 5.97
CA ASN A 174 4.06 18.21 5.59
C ASN A 174 3.82 19.12 6.81
N ARG A 175 3.38 18.57 7.94
CA ARG A 175 3.29 19.24 9.25
C ARG A 175 4.61 19.21 10.05
N GLY A 176 5.69 18.68 9.47
CA GLY A 176 7.01 18.62 10.11
C GLY A 176 7.24 17.42 11.03
N ARG A 177 6.31 16.43 11.06
CA ARG A 177 6.52 15.19 11.83
C ARG A 177 7.49 14.24 11.14
N LYS A 178 8.33 13.59 11.93
CA LYS A 178 9.20 12.49 11.49
C LYS A 178 8.40 11.19 11.40
N VAL A 179 7.65 11.01 10.31
CA VAL A 179 6.82 9.81 10.11
C VAL A 179 7.53 8.80 9.22
N ALA A 180 7.64 7.56 9.69
CA ALA A 180 8.06 6.42 8.89
C ALA A 180 6.83 5.75 8.25
N PHE A 181 6.93 5.38 6.97
CA PHE A 181 5.93 4.55 6.31
C PHE A 181 6.52 3.17 6.07
N VAL A 182 5.76 2.13 6.40
CA VAL A 182 6.13 0.73 6.19
C VAL A 182 5.13 0.10 5.22
N GLY A 183 5.64 -0.21 4.03
CA GLY A 183 4.91 -0.97 3.02
C GLY A 183 4.74 -2.43 3.44
N THR A 184 3.57 -2.99 3.18
CA THR A 184 3.24 -4.38 3.49
C THR A 184 2.81 -5.18 2.26
N GLY A 185 2.56 -4.48 1.15
CA GLY A 185 2.39 -5.07 -0.17
C GLY A 185 3.34 -4.43 -1.18
N GLN A 186 3.35 -4.97 -2.41
CA GLN A 186 4.20 -4.48 -3.50
C GLN A 186 4.13 -2.95 -3.69
N THR A 187 2.93 -2.37 -3.62
CA THR A 187 2.72 -0.94 -3.88
C THR A 187 3.32 -0.09 -2.77
N GLY A 188 3.05 -0.42 -1.50
CA GLY A 188 3.65 0.31 -0.39
C GLY A 188 5.18 0.17 -0.37
N ILE A 189 5.71 -1.03 -0.63
CA ILE A 189 7.17 -1.23 -0.68
C ILE A 189 7.81 -0.35 -1.76
N LEU A 190 7.18 -0.28 -2.94
CA LEU A 190 7.66 0.58 -4.02
C LEU A 190 7.64 2.07 -3.64
N LEU A 191 6.54 2.57 -3.07
CA LEU A 191 6.40 3.97 -2.70
C LEU A 191 7.28 4.36 -1.49
N GLY A 192 7.34 3.48 -0.50
CA GLY A 192 8.05 3.70 0.76
C GLY A 192 9.55 3.42 0.69
N GLY A 193 10.01 2.65 -0.31
CA GLY A 193 11.40 2.19 -0.43
C GLY A 193 11.81 1.13 0.61
N GLN A 194 10.90 0.77 1.52
CA GLN A 194 11.11 -0.21 2.59
C GLN A 194 9.79 -0.90 2.93
N GLY A 195 9.86 -2.12 3.43
CA GLY A 195 8.68 -2.87 3.85
C GLY A 195 8.89 -4.38 3.84
N VAL A 196 7.79 -5.10 3.99
CA VAL A 196 7.74 -6.56 3.97
C VAL A 196 6.54 -7.01 3.13
N PRO A 197 6.70 -7.86 2.09
CA PRO A 197 5.57 -8.37 1.33
C PRO A 197 4.87 -9.47 2.13
N VAL A 198 4.06 -9.09 3.12
CA VAL A 198 3.54 -10.03 4.15
C VAL A 198 2.69 -11.15 3.54
N ASP A 199 2.05 -10.91 2.39
CA ASP A 199 1.28 -11.91 1.63
C ASP A 199 2.14 -13.04 1.02
N ALA A 200 3.46 -12.84 0.92
CA ALA A 200 4.43 -13.80 0.41
C ALA A 200 5.34 -14.38 1.51
N VAL A 201 5.19 -13.94 2.75
CA VAL A 201 5.93 -14.47 3.90
C VAL A 201 5.27 -15.75 4.40
N VAL A 202 6.08 -16.78 4.68
CA VAL A 202 5.59 -18.03 5.27
C VAL A 202 5.02 -17.72 6.67
N ALA A 203 3.86 -18.29 6.98
CA ALA A 203 3.05 -17.94 8.16
C ALA A 203 3.84 -17.83 9.48
N ASP A 204 4.78 -18.73 9.72
CA ASP A 204 5.60 -18.78 10.95
C ASP A 204 6.48 -17.53 11.16
N PHE A 205 6.77 -16.79 10.08
CA PHE A 205 7.64 -15.62 10.10
C PHE A 205 6.91 -14.29 9.90
N MET A 206 5.60 -14.28 9.59
CA MET A 206 4.87 -13.04 9.27
C MET A 206 5.03 -11.97 10.35
N ALA A 207 4.81 -12.35 11.62
CA ALA A 207 4.94 -11.42 12.73
C ALA A 207 6.40 -10.97 12.93
N GLY A 208 7.36 -11.88 12.73
CA GLY A 208 8.79 -11.59 12.90
C GLY A 208 9.35 -10.65 11.82
N GLU A 209 8.92 -10.79 10.57
CA GLU A 209 9.34 -9.89 9.50
C GLU A 209 8.75 -8.48 9.65
N VAL A 210 7.48 -8.38 10.05
CA VAL A 210 6.86 -7.08 10.37
C VAL A 210 7.60 -6.43 11.53
N GLU A 211 7.82 -7.17 12.62
CA GLU A 211 8.57 -6.67 13.78
C GLU A 211 9.99 -6.21 13.39
N TYR A 212 10.70 -7.00 12.59
CA TYR A 212 12.05 -6.69 12.14
C TYR A 212 12.11 -5.36 11.39
N VAL A 213 11.20 -5.14 10.42
CA VAL A 213 11.15 -3.89 9.65
C VAL A 213 10.81 -2.68 10.53
N LEU A 214 9.94 -2.86 11.52
CA LEU A 214 9.62 -1.80 12.48
C LEU A 214 10.81 -1.45 13.38
N ASP A 215 11.64 -2.44 13.75
CA ASP A 215 12.84 -2.23 14.57
C ASP A 215 13.97 -1.52 13.81
N GLN A 216 13.92 -1.47 12.47
CA GLN A 216 14.88 -0.71 11.67
C GLN A 216 14.55 0.78 11.56
N GLN A 217 13.41 1.23 12.08
CA GLN A 217 13.03 2.63 11.97
C GLN A 217 13.92 3.51 12.88
N PRO A 218 14.28 4.74 12.44
CA PRO A 218 15.13 5.62 13.23
C PRO A 218 14.59 5.84 14.65
N PRO A 219 15.43 5.86 15.70
CA PRO A 219 14.98 6.02 17.08
C PRO A 219 14.19 7.31 17.37
N ASP A 220 14.41 8.35 16.56
CA ASP A 220 13.76 9.65 16.65
C ASP A 220 12.49 9.77 15.78
N THR A 221 11.95 8.64 15.31
CA THR A 221 10.68 8.58 14.56
C THR A 221 9.51 8.96 15.46
N ASP A 222 8.69 9.91 15.02
CA ASP A 222 7.52 10.40 15.76
C ASP A 222 6.36 9.41 15.70
N LEU A 223 6.19 8.74 14.56
CA LEU A 223 5.14 7.76 14.29
C LEU A 223 5.60 6.80 13.19
N ILE A 224 5.30 5.51 13.35
CA ILE A 224 5.40 4.54 12.27
C ILE A 224 4.00 4.22 11.76
N VAL A 225 3.74 4.52 10.48
CA VAL A 225 2.48 4.20 9.79
C VAL A 225 2.66 2.93 8.97
N VAL A 226 1.86 1.92 9.26
CA VAL A 226 1.90 0.61 8.61
C VAL A 226 0.72 0.47 7.66
N GLU A 227 1.02 0.18 6.40
CA GLU A 227 0.03 -0.20 5.39
C GLU A 227 -0.70 -1.47 5.84
N GLY A 228 -2.04 -1.51 5.74
CA GLY A 228 -2.79 -2.74 6.01
C GLY A 228 -2.99 -3.64 4.81
N GLN A 229 -3.02 -4.95 5.05
CA GLN A 229 -3.38 -5.99 4.08
C GLN A 229 -4.64 -6.77 4.49
N GLY A 230 -5.38 -7.26 3.49
CA GLY A 230 -6.55 -8.12 3.72
C GLY A 230 -7.68 -7.47 4.52
N ALA A 231 -8.47 -8.30 5.19
CA ALA A 231 -9.39 -7.94 6.27
C ALA A 231 -9.62 -9.15 7.19
N LEU A 232 -9.81 -8.93 8.49
CA LEU A 232 -10.00 -10.01 9.47
C LEU A 232 -11.26 -10.84 9.22
N ASN A 233 -12.28 -10.23 8.61
CA ASN A 233 -13.55 -10.86 8.25
C ASN A 233 -13.55 -11.49 6.85
N ASN A 234 -12.43 -11.44 6.12
CA ASN A 234 -12.33 -12.02 4.79
C ASN A 234 -11.68 -13.41 4.85
N MET A 235 -12.39 -14.44 4.38
CA MET A 235 -11.98 -15.84 4.54
C MET A 235 -10.68 -16.20 3.82
N PHE A 236 -10.27 -15.44 2.79
CA PHE A 236 -9.03 -15.70 2.05
C PHE A 236 -7.81 -15.00 2.63
N TYR A 237 -8.00 -13.85 3.30
CA TYR A 237 -6.89 -12.95 3.67
C TYR A 237 -6.79 -12.65 5.16
N SER A 238 -7.70 -13.16 6.00
CA SER A 238 -7.71 -12.92 7.44
C SER A 238 -6.41 -13.32 8.13
N GLY A 239 -5.76 -14.40 7.69
CA GLY A 239 -4.47 -14.84 8.23
C GLY A 239 -3.36 -13.80 8.04
N VAL A 240 -3.32 -13.13 6.89
CA VAL A 240 -2.36 -12.05 6.60
C VAL A 240 -2.65 -10.84 7.49
N THR A 241 -3.92 -10.43 7.60
CA THR A 241 -4.32 -9.31 8.46
C THR A 241 -4.00 -9.57 9.93
N LEU A 242 -4.22 -10.79 10.42
CA LEU A 242 -3.91 -11.18 11.79
C LEU A 242 -2.40 -11.20 12.05
N GLY A 243 -1.62 -11.80 11.15
CA GLY A 243 -0.16 -11.81 11.23
C GLY A 243 0.42 -10.40 11.24
N LEU A 244 -0.14 -9.50 10.42
CA LEU A 244 0.25 -8.09 10.41
C LEU A 244 -0.13 -7.37 11.70
N LEU A 245 -1.35 -7.57 12.22
CA LEU A 245 -1.82 -6.98 13.47
C LEU A 245 -0.92 -7.35 14.65
N HIS A 246 -0.60 -8.65 14.79
CA HIS A 246 0.24 -9.16 15.88
C HIS A 246 1.73 -8.92 15.66
N GLY A 247 2.20 -8.80 14.42
CA GLY A 247 3.58 -8.38 14.14
C GLY A 247 3.81 -6.89 14.42
N ALA A 248 2.82 -6.05 14.09
CA ALA A 248 2.93 -4.61 14.26
C ALA A 248 2.74 -4.16 15.71
N MET A 249 1.89 -4.87 16.48
CA MET A 249 1.49 -4.49 17.84
C MET A 249 1.12 -3.00 17.94
N PRO A 250 0.13 -2.54 17.14
CA PRO A 250 -0.18 -1.12 17.01
C PRO A 250 -0.66 -0.50 18.32
N ASP A 251 -0.25 0.75 18.55
CA ASP A 251 -0.86 1.64 19.53
C ASP A 251 -2.22 2.13 19.02
N TRP A 252 -2.27 2.41 17.72
CA TRP A 252 -3.39 3.07 17.07
C TRP A 252 -3.83 2.36 15.81
N LEU A 253 -5.13 2.43 15.55
CA LEU A 253 -5.76 1.89 14.35
C LEU A 253 -6.51 3.00 13.60
N VAL A 254 -6.53 2.92 12.27
CA VAL A 254 -7.43 3.69 11.41
C VAL A 254 -8.20 2.72 10.54
N MET A 255 -9.54 2.81 10.54
CA MET A 255 -10.40 1.93 9.76
C MET A 255 -10.62 2.48 8.35
N THR A 256 -10.55 1.64 7.32
CA THR A 256 -10.99 1.97 5.97
C THR A 256 -12.24 1.21 5.57
N HIS A 257 -13.17 1.88 4.89
CA HIS A 257 -14.45 1.29 4.50
C HIS A 257 -14.99 1.93 3.21
N GLU A 258 -15.67 1.15 2.36
CA GLU A 258 -16.43 1.67 1.22
C GLU A 258 -17.93 1.58 1.53
N PRO A 259 -18.62 2.70 1.82
CA PRO A 259 -20.00 2.69 2.34
C PRO A 259 -21.04 2.01 1.44
N VAL A 260 -20.84 2.08 0.12
CA VAL A 260 -21.80 1.54 -0.86
C VAL A 260 -21.57 0.06 -1.17
N ARG A 261 -20.48 -0.53 -0.65
CA ARG A 261 -20.11 -1.91 -0.93
C ARG A 261 -21.03 -2.85 -0.16
N LYS A 262 -21.72 -3.73 -0.88
CA LYS A 262 -22.64 -4.73 -0.31
C LYS A 262 -22.01 -6.10 -0.12
N LEU A 263 -21.11 -6.48 -1.03
CA LEU A 263 -20.39 -7.74 -1.02
C LEU A 263 -18.89 -7.47 -0.94
N ASP A 264 -18.17 -8.30 -0.22
CA ASP A 264 -16.73 -8.28 -0.16
C ASP A 264 -16.09 -8.84 -1.44
N VAL A 265 -14.76 -8.81 -1.54
CA VAL A 265 -14.04 -9.34 -2.72
C VAL A 265 -14.17 -10.85 -2.94
N THR A 266 -14.84 -11.56 -2.03
CA THR A 266 -15.13 -13.01 -2.10
C THR A 266 -16.62 -13.30 -2.31
N ASP A 267 -17.39 -12.29 -2.73
CA ASP A 267 -18.84 -12.34 -2.95
C ASP A 267 -19.66 -12.65 -1.69
N TYR A 268 -19.12 -12.36 -0.50
CA TYR A 268 -19.82 -12.53 0.78
C TYR A 268 -20.38 -11.20 1.30
N PRO A 269 -21.54 -11.17 2.01
CA PRO A 269 -22.06 -9.94 2.58
C PRO A 269 -21.05 -9.18 3.45
N MET A 270 -20.93 -7.87 3.21
CA MET A 270 -20.11 -7.00 4.03
C MET A 270 -20.59 -7.01 5.49
N ILE A 271 -19.64 -7.00 6.42
CA ILE A 271 -19.93 -6.87 7.85
C ILE A 271 -20.21 -5.41 8.24
N GLU A 272 -20.93 -5.23 9.33
CA GLU A 272 -21.12 -3.93 9.96
C GLU A 272 -19.78 -3.38 10.51
N VAL A 273 -19.49 -2.11 10.25
CA VAL A 273 -18.24 -1.48 10.69
C VAL A 273 -18.04 -1.54 12.21
N PRO A 274 -19.06 -1.32 13.08
CA PRO A 274 -18.90 -1.50 14.53
C PRO A 274 -18.40 -2.89 14.94
N PHE A 275 -18.85 -3.95 14.24
CA PHE A 275 -18.34 -5.30 14.48
C PHE A 275 -16.87 -5.42 14.08
N ALA A 276 -16.48 -4.86 12.93
CA ALA A 276 -15.09 -4.82 12.49
C ALA A 276 -14.20 -4.10 13.51
N LEU A 277 -14.62 -2.93 14.02
CA LEU A 277 -13.89 -2.17 15.02
C LEU A 277 -13.67 -3.01 16.28
N GLN A 278 -14.74 -3.61 16.83
CA GLN A 278 -14.66 -4.42 18.04
C GLN A 278 -13.75 -5.64 17.86
N LEU A 279 -13.84 -6.33 16.73
CA LEU A 279 -13.03 -7.51 16.42
C LEU A 279 -11.52 -7.20 16.47
N HIS A 280 -11.08 -6.07 15.91
CA HIS A 280 -9.67 -5.67 15.96
C HIS A 280 -9.21 -5.40 17.39
N LEU A 281 -10.03 -4.73 18.21
CA LEU A 281 -9.70 -4.44 19.60
C LEU A 281 -9.66 -5.71 20.46
N ASP A 282 -10.59 -6.64 20.25
CA ASP A 282 -10.65 -7.92 20.97
C ASP A 282 -9.42 -8.78 20.70
N LEU A 283 -8.92 -8.80 19.46
CA LEU A 283 -7.72 -9.57 19.08
C LEU A 283 -6.41 -8.94 19.60
N MET A 284 -6.42 -7.65 19.93
CA MET A 284 -5.29 -6.96 20.56
C MET A 284 -5.30 -7.06 22.08
N ARG A 285 -6.48 -7.16 22.70
CA ARG A 285 -6.70 -7.14 24.16
C ARG A 285 -5.76 -8.05 24.97
N PRO A 286 -5.41 -9.28 24.55
CA PRO A 286 -4.50 -10.13 25.31
C PRO A 286 -3.06 -9.61 25.43
N PHE A 287 -2.65 -8.67 24.55
CA PHE A 287 -1.25 -8.28 24.38
C PHE A 287 -1.00 -6.80 24.66
N LYS A 288 -1.79 -5.92 24.06
CA LYS A 288 -1.59 -4.47 24.13
C LYS A 288 -2.93 -3.76 23.97
N GLN A 289 -3.14 -2.70 24.75
CA GLN A 289 -4.30 -1.83 24.56
C GLN A 289 -4.11 -0.99 23.30
N ALA A 290 -4.88 -1.31 22.25
CA ALA A 290 -4.98 -0.51 21.04
C ALA A 290 -6.28 0.30 21.06
N ARG A 291 -6.33 1.39 20.29
CA ARG A 291 -7.57 2.15 20.04
C ARG A 291 -7.64 2.68 18.61
N PHE A 292 -8.86 2.94 18.14
CA PHE A 292 -9.05 3.63 16.86
C PHE A 292 -8.91 5.14 17.02
N LEU A 293 -8.17 5.79 16.13
CA LEU A 293 -8.08 7.25 16.05
C LEU A 293 -9.02 7.86 15.01
N GLY A 294 -9.60 7.03 14.15
CA GLY A 294 -10.57 7.47 13.17
C GLY A 294 -10.80 6.46 12.05
N ALA A 295 -11.53 6.91 11.03
CA ALA A 295 -11.80 6.14 9.83
C ALA A 295 -11.65 6.98 8.55
N ASN A 296 -11.25 6.34 7.46
CA ASN A 296 -11.24 6.90 6.12
C ASN A 296 -12.24 6.15 5.23
N LEU A 297 -13.17 6.87 4.62
CA LEU A 297 -14.15 6.29 3.71
C LEU A 297 -13.68 6.40 2.27
N LEU A 298 -13.81 5.31 1.51
CA LEU A 298 -13.66 5.32 0.06
C LEU A 298 -15.00 5.76 -0.56
N THR A 299 -15.10 7.01 -1.01
CA THR A 299 -16.33 7.58 -1.58
C THR A 299 -16.26 7.85 -3.08
N PHE A 300 -15.29 7.26 -3.77
CA PHE A 300 -15.00 7.51 -5.19
C PHE A 300 -16.22 7.35 -6.11
N SER A 301 -17.02 6.30 -5.90
CA SER A 301 -18.21 5.99 -6.71
C SER A 301 -19.46 6.81 -6.33
N GLN A 302 -19.38 7.66 -5.30
CA GLN A 302 -20.51 8.41 -4.76
C GLN A 302 -20.53 9.86 -5.25
N THR A 303 -21.71 10.46 -5.26
CA THR A 303 -21.83 11.93 -5.38
C THR A 303 -21.20 12.62 -4.18
N GLU A 304 -20.91 13.91 -4.29
CA GLU A 304 -20.31 14.64 -3.17
C GLU A 304 -21.29 14.73 -1.99
N GLU A 305 -22.57 14.90 -2.28
CA GLU A 305 -23.63 14.94 -1.27
C GLU A 305 -23.78 13.61 -0.52
N ASP A 306 -23.81 12.48 -1.24
CA ASP A 306 -23.85 11.15 -0.64
C ASP A 306 -22.61 10.88 0.21
N ALA A 307 -21.42 11.24 -0.30
CA ALA A 307 -20.17 11.09 0.42
C ALA A 307 -20.17 11.87 1.75
N ARG A 308 -20.63 13.13 1.74
CA ARG A 308 -20.75 13.96 2.96
C ARG A 308 -21.76 13.36 3.95
N ARG A 309 -22.90 12.86 3.47
CA ARG A 309 -23.90 12.17 4.31
C ARG A 309 -23.35 10.89 4.94
N ALA A 310 -22.63 10.07 4.17
CA ALA A 310 -22.01 8.84 4.66
C ALA A 310 -20.95 9.15 5.73
N ILE A 311 -20.12 10.18 5.53
CA ILE A 311 -19.15 10.63 6.53
C ILE A 311 -19.84 11.08 7.81
N GLN A 312 -20.89 11.91 7.73
CA GLN A 312 -21.59 12.39 8.92
C GLN A 312 -22.25 11.23 9.68
N ALA A 313 -22.96 10.34 8.98
CA ALA A 313 -23.58 9.17 9.59
C ALA A 313 -22.55 8.27 10.31
N ALA A 314 -21.38 8.08 9.70
CA ALA A 314 -20.28 7.32 10.30
C ALA A 314 -19.69 8.01 11.54
N ARG A 315 -19.53 9.34 11.53
CA ARG A 315 -19.09 10.12 12.71
C ARG A 315 -20.06 9.93 13.88
N ASP A 316 -21.35 10.05 13.61
CA ASP A 316 -22.39 9.92 14.62
C ASP A 316 -22.49 8.50 15.18
N ALA A 317 -22.34 7.48 14.33
CA ALA A 317 -22.45 6.09 14.72
C ALA A 317 -21.21 5.55 15.45
N TRP A 318 -20.01 5.97 15.05
CA TRP A 318 -18.76 5.40 15.55
C TRP A 318 -18.09 6.27 16.61
N HIS A 319 -18.53 7.53 16.77
CA HIS A 319 -17.93 8.51 17.67
C HIS A 319 -16.43 8.68 17.43
N LEU A 320 -16.04 8.68 16.15
CA LEU A 320 -14.66 8.78 15.68
C LEU A 320 -14.54 9.88 14.62
N PRO A 321 -13.36 10.50 14.46
CA PRO A 321 -13.05 11.30 13.29
C PRO A 321 -13.21 10.46 12.02
N VAL A 322 -14.04 10.93 11.07
CA VAL A 322 -14.23 10.27 9.77
C VAL A 322 -14.10 11.28 8.64
N THR A 323 -13.41 10.92 7.58
CA THR A 323 -13.30 11.73 6.35
C THR A 323 -13.12 10.82 5.13
N ASP A 324 -13.04 11.41 3.94
CA ASP A 324 -12.39 10.82 2.76
C ASP A 324 -11.16 11.70 2.46
N LEU A 325 -9.97 11.18 2.78
CA LEU A 325 -8.70 11.92 2.68
C LEU A 325 -8.41 12.38 1.23
N ILE A 326 -8.86 11.62 0.24
CA ILE A 326 -8.66 11.94 -1.17
C ILE A 326 -9.62 13.04 -1.60
N ARG A 327 -10.88 12.96 -1.17
CA ARG A 327 -11.94 13.85 -1.65
C ARG A 327 -12.01 15.17 -0.88
N PHE A 328 -11.85 15.12 0.44
CA PHE A 328 -12.10 16.26 1.33
C PHE A 328 -10.86 16.71 2.10
N GLY A 329 -9.70 16.09 1.84
CA GLY A 329 -8.46 16.41 2.54
C GLY A 329 -8.47 15.95 4.00
N ASP A 330 -7.69 16.64 4.81
CA ASP A 330 -7.28 16.20 6.15
C ASP A 330 -8.46 15.88 7.07
N GLY A 331 -9.49 16.72 7.06
CA GLY A 331 -10.58 16.69 8.04
C GLY A 331 -10.07 16.63 9.49
N ASP A 332 -10.94 16.18 10.40
CA ASP A 332 -10.58 16.02 11.81
C ASP A 332 -9.64 14.81 12.06
N LEU A 333 -9.45 13.96 11.04
CA LEU A 333 -8.69 12.71 11.16
C LEU A 333 -7.19 12.97 11.35
N ILE A 334 -6.59 13.82 10.52
CA ILE A 334 -5.14 14.05 10.60
C ILE A 334 -4.80 14.88 11.84
N GLU A 335 -5.66 15.82 12.23
CA GLU A 335 -5.51 16.60 13.46
C GLU A 335 -5.58 15.70 14.71
N ALA A 336 -6.52 14.75 14.73
CA ALA A 336 -6.61 13.76 15.81
C ALA A 336 -5.34 12.92 15.93
N ILE A 337 -4.78 12.43 14.81
CA ILE A 337 -3.53 11.67 14.81
C ILE A 337 -2.35 12.52 15.28
N ASP A 338 -2.25 13.77 14.80
CA ASP A 338 -1.15 14.68 15.15
C ASP A 338 -1.14 15.05 16.65
N LYS A 339 -2.33 15.26 17.22
CA LYS A 339 -2.51 15.48 18.66
C LYS A 339 -2.04 14.26 19.47
N GLU A 340 -2.44 13.07 19.05
CA GLU A 340 -2.09 11.80 19.72
C GLU A 340 -0.59 11.51 19.72
N ILE A 341 0.12 11.84 18.63
CA ILE A 341 1.59 11.79 18.58
C ILE A 341 2.22 12.66 19.69
N THR A 342 1.67 13.85 19.92
CA THR A 342 2.17 14.80 20.93
C THR A 342 1.91 14.30 22.34
N GLU A 343 0.71 13.79 22.60
CA GLU A 343 0.32 13.26 23.92
C GLU A 343 1.11 12.00 24.27
N TRP A 344 1.29 11.08 23.31
CA TRP A 344 2.06 9.86 23.52
C TRP A 344 3.47 10.17 24.01
N LYS A 345 4.20 11.06 23.29
CA LYS A 345 5.57 11.46 23.65
C LYS A 345 5.65 12.12 25.02
N SER A 346 4.67 12.95 25.36
CA SER A 346 4.63 13.64 26.65
C SER A 346 4.49 12.64 27.81
N ASN A 347 3.72 11.56 27.61
CA ASN A 347 3.53 10.53 28.62
C ASN A 347 4.74 9.59 28.75
N THR A 348 5.45 9.28 27.65
CA THR A 348 6.66 8.43 27.70
C THR A 348 7.83 9.14 28.37
N HIS A 349 7.98 10.46 28.19
CA HIS A 349 9.04 11.26 28.81
C HIS A 349 8.73 11.72 30.24
N ALA A 350 7.50 11.53 30.73
CA ALA A 350 7.13 11.83 32.11
C ALA A 350 7.45 10.68 33.09
N THR A 351 7.83 9.52 32.57
CA THR A 351 8.17 8.30 33.35
C THR A 351 9.68 8.04 33.47
N ASP A 352 10.51 8.89 32.87
CA ASP A 352 11.96 8.97 33.08
C ASP A 352 12.30 10.08 34.08
#